data_AF-A0A1V9K1X8-F1
#
_entry.id   AF-A0A1V9K1X8-F1
#
_cell.length_a   1.000
_cell.length_b   1.000
_cell.length_c   1.000
_cell.angle_alpha   90.00
_cell.angle_beta   90.00
_cell.angle_gamma   90.00
#
_symmetry.space_group_name_H-M   'P 1'
#
loop_
_entity.id
_entity.type
_entity.pdbx_description
1 polymer ?
#
loop_
_entity_poly.entity_id
_entity_poly.type
_entity_poly.pdbx_seq_one_letter_code
_entity_poly.pdbx_strand_id
1 'polypeptide(L)'
;MDFYAESVRDLWYADRPLVDAPERVRLLERFPELQPTEEGITDVADTYAFFAALCLRYALLAHGSGSTEAASCGHAALTAMGMLDQNVAGASFLAEEQRLQSLSLSGDVSGLWDASVMAGRERFRAVVGRLSR
;
A
#
# COMPACT_ATOMS: atom_id res chain seq x y z
N MET A 1 5.28 -13.65 -12.05
CA MET A 1 4.87 -12.24 -12.01
C MET A 1 5.82 -11.51 -11.08
N ASP A 2 5.77 -10.18 -11.02
CA ASP A 2 6.59 -9.39 -10.10
C ASP A 2 6.31 -9.78 -8.64
N PHE A 3 7.35 -9.96 -7.82
CA PHE A 3 7.28 -10.36 -6.40
C PHE A 3 6.27 -9.51 -5.61
N TYR A 4 6.23 -8.21 -5.88
CA TYR A 4 5.31 -7.28 -5.22
C TYR A 4 3.85 -7.62 -5.54
N ALA A 5 3.53 -7.78 -6.83
CA ALA A 5 2.18 -8.07 -7.29
C ALA A 5 1.67 -9.43 -6.80
N GLU A 6 2.54 -10.45 -6.77
CA GLU A 6 2.20 -11.76 -6.22
C GLU A 6 1.94 -11.69 -4.72
N SER A 7 2.74 -10.91 -3.98
CA SER A 7 2.57 -10.72 -2.55
C SER A 7 1.28 -9.99 -2.20
N VAL A 8 0.96 -8.91 -2.90
CA VAL A 8 -0.32 -8.20 -2.72
C VAL A 8 -1.48 -9.13 -3.05
N ARG A 9 -1.46 -9.82 -4.20
CA ARG A 9 -2.54 -10.73 -4.60
C ARG A 9 -2.78 -11.80 -3.54
N ASP A 10 -1.72 -12.40 -3.01
CA ASP A 10 -1.88 -13.49 -2.06
C ASP A 10 -2.44 -13.03 -0.71
N LEU A 11 -2.18 -11.79 -0.30
CA LEU A 11 -2.75 -11.16 0.91
C LEU A 11 -4.27 -10.95 0.83
N TRP A 12 -4.86 -10.89 -0.37
CA TRP A 12 -6.31 -10.74 -0.53
C TRP A 12 -7.10 -12.02 -0.27
N TYR A 13 -6.43 -13.18 -0.24
CA TYR A 13 -7.04 -14.45 0.14
C TYR A 13 -6.98 -14.62 1.67
N ALA A 14 -7.84 -13.89 2.38
CA ALA A 14 -7.87 -13.89 3.85
C ALA A 14 -8.30 -15.24 4.48
N ASP A 15 -8.82 -16.16 3.67
CA ASP A 15 -9.27 -17.50 4.07
C ASP A 15 -8.14 -18.53 4.17
N ARG A 16 -6.93 -18.19 3.67
CA ARG A 16 -5.79 -19.10 3.65
C ARG A 16 -4.55 -18.51 4.32
N PRO A 17 -3.78 -19.31 5.09
CA PRO A 17 -2.54 -18.84 5.69
C PRO A 17 -1.46 -18.59 4.63
N LEU A 18 -0.74 -17.49 4.76
CA LEU A 18 0.43 -17.18 3.93
C LEU A 18 1.71 -17.69 4.59
N VAL A 19 1.99 -18.99 4.41
CA VAL A 19 3.06 -19.72 5.13
C VAL A 19 4.45 -19.15 4.87
N ASP A 20 4.68 -18.60 3.68
CA ASP A 20 5.94 -18.00 3.25
C ASP A 20 6.04 -16.49 3.56
N ALA A 21 5.08 -15.90 4.29
CA ALA A 21 5.10 -14.48 4.66
C ALA A 21 6.42 -14.04 5.32
N PRO A 22 7.05 -14.79 6.25
CA PRO A 22 8.34 -14.40 6.83
C PRO A 22 9.48 -14.36 5.80
N GLU A 23 9.46 -15.24 4.81
CA GLU A 23 10.46 -15.19 3.72
C GLU A 23 10.19 -14.00 2.81
N ARG A 24 8.94 -13.72 2.45
CA ARG A 24 8.58 -12.53 1.68
C ARG A 24 9.01 -11.24 2.39
N VAL A 25 8.83 -11.14 3.71
CA VAL A 25 9.34 -10.01 4.50
C VAL A 25 10.86 -9.88 4.36
N ARG A 26 11.63 -10.96 4.54
CA ARG A 26 13.10 -10.94 4.38
C ARG A 26 13.53 -10.52 2.98
N LEU A 27 12.82 -10.97 1.94
CA LEU A 27 13.12 -10.59 0.56
C LEU A 27 12.86 -9.09 0.35
N LEU A 28 11.72 -8.60 0.84
CA LEU A 28 11.28 -7.22 0.76
C LEU A 28 12.19 -6.27 1.54
N GLU A 29 12.70 -6.67 2.70
CA GLU A 29 13.67 -5.90 3.50
C GLU A 29 15.01 -5.69 2.81
N ARG A 30 15.25 -6.28 1.63
CA ARG A 30 16.42 -6.01 0.77
C ARG A 30 16.13 -5.05 -0.36
N PHE A 31 14.89 -4.57 -0.47
CA PHE A 31 14.52 -3.57 -1.46
C PHE A 31 15.28 -2.27 -1.16
N PRO A 32 15.77 -1.57 -2.20
CA PRO A 32 16.51 -0.33 -2.04
C PRO A 32 15.69 0.72 -1.29
N GLU A 33 14.38 0.73 -1.49
CA GLU A 33 13.46 1.66 -0.83
C GLU A 33 13.45 1.48 0.69
N LEU A 34 13.66 0.26 1.20
CA LEU A 34 13.72 -0.03 2.63
C LEU A 34 15.14 0.03 3.21
N GLN A 35 16.15 0.28 2.38
CA GLN A 35 17.51 0.47 2.87
C GLN A 35 17.68 1.90 3.40
N PRO A 36 18.56 2.10 4.40
CA PRO A 36 18.97 3.43 4.81
C PRO A 36 19.63 4.18 3.64
N THR A 37 19.16 5.40 3.37
CA THR A 37 19.74 6.29 2.36
C THR A 37 20.26 7.56 3.05
N GLU A 38 21.53 7.93 2.84
CA GLU A 38 22.13 9.12 3.47
C GLU A 38 21.48 10.44 3.01
N GLU A 39 21.05 10.50 1.75
CA GLU A 39 20.46 11.70 1.14
C GLU A 39 18.96 11.87 1.46
N GLY A 40 18.34 10.85 2.05
CA GLY A 40 16.90 10.76 2.23
C GLY A 40 16.12 10.62 0.91
N ILE A 41 14.82 10.37 1.02
CA ILE A 41 13.94 10.24 -0.15
C ILE A 41 13.46 11.64 -0.56
N THR A 42 13.81 12.06 -1.77
CA THR A 42 13.50 13.41 -2.27
C THR A 42 12.57 13.43 -3.47
N ASP A 43 12.52 12.34 -4.26
CA ASP A 43 11.60 12.22 -5.40
C ASP A 43 10.22 11.70 -4.99
N VAL A 44 9.22 12.10 -5.75
CA VAL A 44 7.82 11.70 -5.56
C VAL A 44 7.62 10.22 -5.89
N ALA A 45 8.25 9.70 -6.95
CA ALA A 45 8.14 8.28 -7.28
C ALA A 45 8.79 7.43 -6.18
N ASP A 46 9.98 7.82 -5.73
CA ASP A 46 10.70 7.14 -4.65
C ASP A 46 9.91 7.16 -3.33
N THR A 47 9.23 8.28 -3.03
CA THR A 47 8.34 8.38 -1.87
C THR A 47 7.21 7.36 -1.94
N TYR A 48 6.53 7.23 -3.09
CA TYR A 48 5.47 6.23 -3.24
C TYR A 48 6.01 4.80 -3.25
N ALA A 49 7.17 4.56 -3.86
CA ALA A 49 7.82 3.25 -3.86
C ALA A 49 8.18 2.82 -2.44
N PHE A 50 8.72 3.73 -1.63
CA PHE A 50 8.97 3.52 -0.20
C PHE A 50 7.71 3.16 0.57
N PHE A 51 6.64 3.96 0.47
CA PHE A 51 5.41 3.65 1.18
C PHE A 51 4.75 2.37 0.68
N ALA A 52 4.85 2.06 -0.63
CA ALA A 52 4.35 0.80 -1.18
C ALA A 52 5.07 -0.41 -0.58
N ALA A 53 6.41 -0.36 -0.50
CA ALA A 53 7.22 -1.39 0.14
C ALA A 53 6.95 -1.49 1.66
N LEU A 54 6.84 -0.35 2.34
CA LEU A 54 6.57 -0.30 3.77
C LEU A 54 5.18 -0.87 4.13
N CYS A 55 4.16 -0.52 3.37
CA CYS A 55 2.81 -1.06 3.54
C CYS A 55 2.80 -2.57 3.32
N LEU A 56 3.44 -3.07 2.25
CA LEU A 56 3.51 -4.50 1.99
C LEU A 56 4.23 -5.25 3.13
N ARG A 57 5.32 -4.67 3.67
CA ARG A 57 6.04 -5.26 4.81
C ARG A 57 5.12 -5.41 6.02
N TYR A 58 4.41 -4.35 6.40
CA TYR A 58 3.50 -4.42 7.55
C TYR A 58 2.30 -5.34 7.29
N ALA A 59 1.74 -5.38 6.08
CA ALA A 59 0.65 -6.29 5.73
C ALA A 59 1.08 -7.76 5.83
N LEU A 60 2.28 -8.10 5.34
CA LEU A 60 2.84 -9.45 5.45
C LEU A 60 3.09 -9.86 6.90
N LEU A 61 3.57 -8.94 7.75
CA LEU A 61 3.73 -9.20 9.18
C LEU A 61 2.37 -9.40 9.86
N ALA A 62 1.42 -8.49 9.62
CA ALA A 62 0.08 -8.52 10.21
C ALA A 62 -0.69 -9.81 9.92
N HIS A 63 -0.47 -10.39 8.74
CA HIS A 63 -1.07 -11.67 8.34
C HIS A 63 -0.69 -12.83 9.27
N GLY A 64 0.46 -12.75 9.98
CA GLY A 64 0.93 -13.78 10.90
C GLY A 64 0.92 -13.40 12.39
N SER A 65 0.90 -12.11 12.75
CA SER A 65 1.15 -11.63 14.12
C SER A 65 -0.01 -10.93 14.81
N GLY A 66 -1.06 -10.50 14.08
CA GLY A 66 -2.21 -9.78 14.65
C GLY A 66 -2.17 -8.26 14.50
N SER A 67 -2.84 -7.53 15.42
CA SER A 67 -3.38 -6.18 15.17
C SER A 67 -2.39 -5.02 15.16
N THR A 68 -1.21 -5.14 15.77
CA THR A 68 -0.25 -4.01 15.87
C THR A 68 0.34 -3.67 14.51
N GLU A 69 0.83 -4.67 13.77
CA GLU A 69 1.38 -4.46 12.43
C GLU A 69 0.29 -4.03 11.44
N ALA A 70 -0.96 -4.46 11.63
CA ALA A 70 -2.09 -3.96 10.85
C ALA A 70 -2.30 -2.45 11.05
N ALA A 71 -2.18 -1.96 12.29
CA ALA A 71 -2.26 -0.52 12.58
C ALA A 71 -1.09 0.25 11.94
N SER A 72 0.13 -0.28 11.99
CA SER A 72 1.29 0.31 11.30
C SER A 72 1.10 0.34 9.78
N CYS A 73 0.52 -0.71 9.19
CA CYS A 73 0.15 -0.75 7.77
C CYS A 73 -0.85 0.36 7.43
N GLY A 74 -1.91 0.49 8.22
CA GLY A 74 -2.92 1.52 8.03
C GLY A 74 -2.34 2.94 8.15
N HIS A 75 -1.45 3.17 9.13
CA HIS A 75 -0.76 4.45 9.28
C HIS A 75 0.12 4.77 8.06
N ALA A 76 0.94 3.83 7.59
CA ALA A 76 1.79 4.02 6.43
C ALA A 76 0.97 4.33 5.16
N ALA A 77 -0.13 3.60 4.94
CA ALA A 77 -1.01 3.80 3.80
C ALA A 77 -1.70 5.18 3.84
N LEU A 78 -2.22 5.58 5.00
CA LEU A 78 -2.87 6.89 5.17
C LEU A 78 -1.88 8.06 5.03
N THR A 79 -0.66 7.92 5.54
CA THR A 79 0.39 8.92 5.33
C THR A 79 0.72 9.07 3.85
N ALA A 80 0.90 7.96 3.12
CA ALA A 80 1.13 7.98 1.68
C ALA A 80 -0.02 8.68 0.92
N MET A 81 -1.26 8.39 1.31
CA MET A 81 -2.45 9.01 0.72
C MET A 81 -2.55 10.51 1.02
N GLY A 82 -2.24 10.93 2.25
CA GLY A 82 -2.20 12.36 2.61
C GLY A 82 -1.13 13.11 1.82
N MET A 83 0.04 12.51 1.64
CA MET A 83 1.08 13.05 0.77
C MET A 83 0.63 13.11 -0.69
N LEU A 84 -0.14 12.12 -1.17
CA LEU A 84 -0.72 12.13 -2.52
C LEU A 84 -1.72 13.26 -2.74
N ASP A 85 -2.68 13.43 -1.84
CA ASP A 85 -3.68 14.50 -1.96
C ASP A 85 -3.05 15.88 -1.92
N GLN A 86 -2.03 16.11 -1.08
CA GLN A 86 -1.29 17.37 -1.07
C GLN A 86 -0.48 17.61 -2.35
N ASN A 87 -0.01 16.52 -2.98
CA ASN A 87 0.80 16.56 -4.18
C ASN A 87 0.00 16.66 -5.49
N VAL A 88 -1.32 16.46 -5.44
CA VAL A 88 -2.21 16.47 -6.61
C VAL A 88 -3.33 17.49 -6.38
N ALA A 89 -3.18 18.68 -6.96
CA ALA A 89 -4.16 19.75 -6.82
C ALA A 89 -5.55 19.32 -7.30
N GLY A 90 -6.56 19.49 -6.46
CA GLY A 90 -7.95 19.16 -6.76
C GLY A 90 -8.28 17.66 -6.66
N ALA A 91 -7.35 16.80 -6.24
CA ALA A 91 -7.66 15.43 -5.88
C ALA A 91 -8.48 15.38 -4.58
N SER A 92 -9.44 14.45 -4.53
CA SER A 92 -10.23 14.16 -3.34
C SER A 92 -10.15 12.66 -3.02
N PHE A 93 -8.93 12.10 -3.00
CA PHE A 93 -8.77 10.66 -2.78
C PHE A 93 -9.07 10.25 -1.35
N LEU A 94 -8.95 11.16 -0.38
CA LEU A 94 -9.33 10.91 1.02
C LEU A 94 -10.80 10.52 1.19
N ALA A 95 -11.72 11.15 0.45
CA ALA A 95 -13.15 10.83 0.54
C ALA A 95 -13.44 9.41 0.03
N GLU A 96 -12.82 9.03 -1.08
CA GLU A 96 -12.90 7.67 -1.62
C GLU A 96 -12.23 6.64 -0.70
N GLU A 97 -11.11 7.00 -0.08
CA GLU A 97 -10.44 6.16 0.90
C GLU A 97 -11.31 5.92 2.15
N GLN A 98 -11.96 6.96 2.66
CA GLN A 98 -12.90 6.85 3.77
C GLN A 98 -14.08 5.94 3.41
N ARG A 99 -14.56 5.99 2.17
CA ARG A 99 -15.62 5.10 1.67
C ARG A 99 -15.15 3.64 1.66
N LEU A 100 -13.97 3.36 1.11
CA LEU A 100 -13.39 2.01 1.08
C LEU A 100 -13.13 1.44 2.48
N GLN A 101 -12.63 2.26 3.40
CA GLN A 101 -12.45 1.88 4.80
C GLN A 101 -13.79 1.56 5.48
N SER A 102 -14.82 2.38 5.23
CA SER A 102 -16.16 2.15 5.77
C SER A 102 -16.74 0.82 5.28
N LEU A 103 -16.53 0.48 4.00
CA LEU A 103 -16.91 -0.83 3.45
C LEU A 103 -16.13 -1.95 4.13
N SER A 104 -14.81 -1.83 4.25
CA SER A 104 -13.98 -2.83 4.93
C SER A 104 -14.40 -3.07 6.38
N LEU A 105 -14.79 -2.02 7.12
CA LEU A 105 -15.23 -2.11 8.52
C LEU A 105 -16.65 -2.68 8.66
N SER A 106 -17.47 -2.62 7.61
CA SER A 106 -18.83 -3.17 7.62
C SER A 106 -18.86 -4.70 7.68
N GLY A 107 -17.72 -5.35 7.42
CA GLY A 107 -17.62 -6.81 7.29
C GLY A 107 -18.09 -7.34 5.93
N ASP A 108 -18.69 -6.49 5.09
CA ASP A 108 -18.98 -6.80 3.69
C ASP A 108 -17.78 -6.43 2.81
N VAL A 109 -16.98 -7.45 2.49
CA VAL A 109 -15.82 -7.31 1.58
C VAL A 109 -16.19 -7.52 0.11
N SER A 110 -17.47 -7.71 -0.21
CA SER A 110 -17.95 -7.87 -1.58
C SER A 110 -17.62 -6.62 -2.41
N GLY A 111 -16.97 -6.82 -3.55
CA GLY A 111 -16.56 -5.73 -4.45
C GLY A 111 -15.46 -4.82 -3.89
N LEU A 112 -14.94 -5.06 -2.67
CA LEU A 112 -13.88 -4.24 -2.08
C LEU A 112 -12.59 -4.30 -2.90
N TRP A 113 -12.24 -5.49 -3.41
CA TRP A 113 -11.11 -5.68 -4.33
C TRP A 113 -11.27 -4.81 -5.59
N ASP A 114 -12.40 -4.91 -6.29
CA ASP A 114 -12.63 -4.16 -7.52
C ASP A 114 -12.61 -2.64 -7.27
N ALA A 115 -13.22 -2.19 -6.18
CA ALA A 115 -13.22 -0.79 -5.79
C ALA A 115 -11.79 -0.30 -5.45
N SER A 116 -11.01 -1.11 -4.72
CA SER A 116 -9.61 -0.81 -4.41
C SER A 116 -8.74 -0.74 -5.67
N VAL A 117 -8.90 -1.68 -6.60
CA VAL A 117 -8.18 -1.69 -7.89
C VAL A 117 -8.55 -0.48 -8.74
N MET A 118 -9.83 -0.12 -8.82
CA MET A 118 -10.26 1.07 -9.57
C MET A 118 -9.68 2.36 -8.98
N ALA A 119 -9.80 2.56 -7.66
CA ALA A 119 -9.24 3.72 -6.98
C ALA A 119 -7.71 3.79 -7.13
N GLY A 120 -7.02 2.63 -7.01
CA GLY A 120 -5.59 2.53 -7.23
C GLY A 120 -5.16 2.93 -8.64
N ARG A 121 -5.92 2.55 -9.68
CA ARG A 121 -5.66 2.95 -11.07
C ARG A 121 -5.80 4.44 -11.28
N GLU A 122 -6.81 5.08 -10.70
CA GLU A 122 -7.00 6.53 -10.80
C GLU A 122 -5.87 7.29 -10.14
N ARG A 123 -5.46 6.86 -8.94
CA ARG A 123 -4.31 7.41 -8.21
C ARG A 123 -3.02 7.24 -9.00
N PHE A 124 -2.78 6.05 -9.55
CA PHE A 124 -1.60 5.79 -10.39
C PHE A 124 -1.55 6.70 -11.62
N ARG A 125 -2.68 6.89 -12.32
CA ARG A 125 -2.74 7.82 -13.46
C ARG A 125 -2.41 9.26 -13.05
N ALA A 126 -2.90 9.71 -11.90
CA ALA A 126 -2.59 11.04 -11.38
C ALA A 126 -1.10 11.23 -11.08
N VAL A 127 -0.45 10.23 -10.45
CA VAL A 127 0.99 10.24 -10.17
C VAL A 127 1.81 10.24 -11.46
N VAL A 128 1.53 9.32 -12.38
CA VAL A 128 2.27 9.21 -13.66
C VAL A 128 2.14 10.48 -14.51
N GLY A 129 0.95 11.08 -14.53
CA GLY A 129 0.72 12.36 -15.22
C GLY A 129 1.59 13.51 -14.73
N ARG A 130 2.10 13.42 -13.49
CA ARG A 130 3.03 14.39 -12.90
C ARG A 130 4.50 14.04 -13.14
N LEU A 131 4.87 12.76 -13.12
CA LEU A 131 6.25 12.32 -13.43
C LEU A 131 6.69 12.64 -14.86
N SER A 132 5.72 12.90 -15.75
CA SER A 132 5.95 13.21 -17.16
C SER A 132 6.08 14.72 -17.45
N ARG A 133 6.10 15.58 -16.43
CA ARG A 133 6.24 17.05 -16.53
C ARG A 133 7.52 17.51 -15.87
#